data_AF-A0A3S0EZM7-F1
#
_entry.id   AF-A0A3S0EZM7-F1
#
_cell.length_a   1.000
_cell.length_b   1.000
_cell.length_c   1.000
_cell.angle_alpha   90.00
_cell.angle_beta   90.00
_cell.angle_gamma   90.00
#
_symmetry.space_group_name_H-M   'P 1'
#
loop_
_entity.id
_entity.type
_entity.pdbx_description
1 polymer ?
#
loop_
_entity_poly.entity_id
_entity_poly.type
_entity_poly.pdbx_seq_one_letter_code
_entity_poly.pdbx_strand_id
1 'polypeptide(L)'
;MATAETLSIGTELLLGDVLDTNAQFLAIELAQLGINCFFRTTVGDNKERIHSILRAALNRADIVITTGGLGPTPDDLTTESIADFFGAEMVLDEAVLAHIQKLFAARNFAMPESNNKQALLPVGANWLPNPRGTAPGIVWKVSESDLRKAEIVDPSRPRTILTFPGVPSEMKAMWAETARPYLQANFVEGTLWSCELKHYGIGESALAEKYAHLLSNANPSVAPYAGLGECRLRVAAKAATIDDAKKIAAPVIEEITKNSGNLCYGTDKETLESVVGKYLTQREMTLSTAESCTGGYVSKRLTDVPGSSLYTTLNVVTYSNQAKHKILGVSESILKEYGAVSPQCAKAMALGVMKFSQADIGVSVTGIAGPDGGTDDKPVGLVYFGLAAKGFLACKEVRFSSKYSREEVRYRSASEALNMVRLYLIDPQSFENEHVGDVLRLNYFMKITRGIVPQFKGCELDVDKMPRDEAEKLRELVELSGILSVRNGFVERAGNLVSWKLIVESAAGTHTVASRAGDPEHDAEESELDLTELLDFLGAYLEEKMP
;
A
#
# COMPACT_ATOMS: atom_id res chain seq x y z
N MET A 1 -18.45 -17.60 28.06
CA MET A 1 -18.46 -17.10 26.66
C MET A 1 -19.01 -18.18 25.77
N ALA A 2 -20.00 -17.85 24.96
CA ALA A 2 -20.57 -18.79 24.00
C ALA A 2 -19.49 -19.27 23.02
N THR A 3 -19.61 -20.53 22.60
CA THR A 3 -18.76 -21.12 21.57
C THR A 3 -19.55 -21.31 20.27
N ALA A 4 -18.91 -21.03 19.14
CA ALA A 4 -19.47 -21.25 17.82
C ALA A 4 -18.59 -22.18 16.98
N GLU A 5 -19.22 -22.87 16.04
CA GLU A 5 -18.56 -23.62 14.99
C GLU A 5 -19.20 -23.29 13.65
N THR A 6 -18.36 -23.07 12.63
CA THR A 6 -18.83 -22.80 11.27
C THR A 6 -18.65 -24.05 10.39
N LEU A 7 -19.71 -24.44 9.70
CA LEU A 7 -19.76 -25.57 8.78
C LEU A 7 -20.00 -25.08 7.35
N SER A 8 -19.01 -25.20 6.47
CA SER A 8 -19.15 -24.87 5.06
C SER A 8 -19.54 -26.12 4.28
N ILE A 9 -20.70 -26.09 3.64
CA ILE A 9 -21.27 -27.21 2.90
C ILE A 9 -21.17 -26.87 1.41
N GLY A 10 -20.39 -27.65 0.68
CA GLY A 10 -20.16 -27.47 -0.75
C GLY A 10 -19.00 -28.31 -1.25
N THR A 11 -19.25 -29.14 -2.25
CA THR A 11 -18.25 -30.03 -2.86
C THR A 11 -17.14 -29.24 -3.57
N GLU A 12 -17.49 -28.11 -4.18
CA GLU A 12 -16.57 -27.17 -4.85
C GLU A 12 -15.53 -26.57 -3.89
N LEU A 13 -15.88 -26.42 -2.60
CA LEU A 13 -14.96 -25.97 -1.57
C LEU A 13 -13.89 -27.02 -1.26
N LEU A 14 -14.25 -28.30 -1.29
CA LEU A 14 -13.31 -29.41 -1.09
C LEU A 14 -12.43 -29.67 -2.32
N LEU A 15 -12.97 -29.42 -3.52
CA LEU A 15 -12.21 -29.50 -4.77
C LEU A 15 -11.23 -28.34 -4.95
N GLY A 16 -11.42 -27.24 -4.21
CA GLY A 16 -10.60 -26.03 -4.30
C GLY A 16 -10.97 -25.13 -5.47
N ASP A 17 -12.10 -25.38 -6.13
CA ASP A 17 -12.61 -24.55 -7.23
C ASP A 17 -13.03 -23.16 -6.73
N VAL A 18 -13.49 -23.09 -5.48
CA VAL A 18 -13.92 -21.85 -4.82
C VAL A 18 -13.22 -21.72 -3.47
N LEU A 19 -12.63 -20.54 -3.23
CA LEU A 19 -12.08 -20.21 -1.92
C LEU A 19 -13.20 -19.94 -0.91
N ASP A 20 -13.17 -20.60 0.24
CA ASP A 20 -14.14 -20.41 1.32
C ASP A 20 -13.94 -19.06 2.06
N THR A 21 -14.40 -18.00 1.41
CA THR A 21 -14.39 -16.64 1.97
C THR A 21 -15.51 -16.41 3.00
N ASN A 22 -16.54 -17.26 3.01
CA ASN A 22 -17.65 -17.17 3.96
C ASN A 22 -17.20 -17.50 5.36
N ALA A 23 -16.52 -18.62 5.55
CA ALA A 23 -16.05 -19.01 6.86
C ALA A 23 -14.92 -18.08 7.36
N GLN A 24 -14.15 -17.42 6.46
CA GLN A 24 -13.25 -16.34 6.86
C GLN A 24 -14.04 -15.15 7.43
N PHE A 25 -15.08 -14.69 6.72
CA PHE A 25 -15.93 -13.59 7.16
C PHE A 25 -16.61 -13.89 8.51
N LEU A 26 -17.20 -15.07 8.66
CA LEU A 26 -17.87 -15.48 9.90
C LEU A 26 -16.89 -15.53 11.08
N ALA A 27 -15.67 -16.04 10.89
CA ALA A 27 -14.67 -16.06 11.95
C ALA A 27 -14.30 -14.65 12.44
N ILE A 28 -14.15 -13.69 11.53
CA ILE A 28 -13.89 -12.27 11.86
C ILE A 28 -15.06 -11.70 12.66
N GLU A 29 -16.29 -11.92 12.21
CA GLU A 29 -17.48 -11.35 12.84
C GLU A 29 -17.79 -11.98 14.20
N LEU A 30 -17.63 -13.30 14.35
CA LEU A 30 -17.75 -13.99 15.63
C LEU A 30 -16.71 -13.49 16.63
N ALA A 31 -15.48 -13.28 16.18
CA ALA A 31 -14.44 -12.70 17.01
C ALA A 31 -14.82 -11.29 17.47
N GLN A 32 -15.39 -10.44 16.61
CA GLN A 32 -15.87 -9.11 17.01
C GLN A 32 -17.02 -9.16 18.03
N LEU A 33 -17.88 -10.18 17.95
CA LEU A 33 -18.94 -10.42 18.95
C LEU A 33 -18.40 -11.03 20.25
N GLY A 34 -17.12 -11.40 20.33
CA GLY A 34 -16.56 -12.09 21.49
C GLY A 34 -17.02 -13.54 21.64
N ILE A 35 -17.54 -14.14 20.56
CA ILE A 35 -17.95 -15.55 20.50
C ILE A 35 -16.74 -16.38 20.06
N ASN A 36 -16.39 -17.40 20.84
CA ASN A 36 -15.19 -18.19 20.55
C ASN A 36 -15.47 -19.20 19.42
N CYS A 37 -14.76 -19.06 18.30
CA CYS A 37 -14.80 -20.01 17.20
C CYS A 37 -13.56 -20.91 17.25
N PHE A 38 -13.71 -22.13 17.77
CA PHE A 38 -12.58 -23.07 17.90
C PHE A 38 -12.41 -24.01 16.71
N PHE A 39 -13.50 -24.29 15.99
CA PHE A 39 -13.51 -25.19 14.85
C PHE A 39 -14.20 -24.54 13.65
N ARG A 40 -13.65 -24.82 12.47
CA ARG A 40 -14.25 -24.56 11.18
C ARG A 40 -14.16 -25.87 10.40
N THR A 41 -15.23 -26.32 9.78
CA THR A 41 -15.22 -27.57 9.02
C THR A 41 -15.89 -27.39 7.68
N THR A 42 -15.30 -27.99 6.65
CA THR A 42 -15.85 -28.02 5.28
C THR A 42 -16.25 -29.44 4.94
N VAL A 43 -17.43 -29.62 4.34
CA VAL A 43 -17.99 -30.91 3.99
C VAL A 43 -18.66 -30.85 2.62
N GLY A 44 -18.57 -31.91 1.82
CA GLY A 44 -19.26 -31.99 0.54
C GLY A 44 -20.73 -32.37 0.69
N ASP A 45 -21.52 -32.12 -0.35
CA ASP A 45 -22.98 -32.24 -0.38
C ASP A 45 -23.44 -33.70 -0.27
N ASN A 46 -23.54 -34.18 0.97
CA ASN A 46 -24.01 -35.52 1.27
C ASN A 46 -24.65 -35.54 2.67
N LYS A 47 -25.89 -36.02 2.73
CA LYS A 47 -26.70 -36.10 3.95
C LYS A 47 -25.97 -36.74 5.13
N GLU A 48 -25.37 -37.92 4.95
CA GLU A 48 -24.70 -38.63 6.04
C GLU A 48 -23.46 -37.89 6.56
N ARG A 49 -22.73 -37.23 5.66
CA ARG A 49 -21.60 -36.39 6.05
C ARG A 49 -22.07 -35.17 6.84
N ILE A 50 -23.15 -34.52 6.40
CA ILE A 50 -23.78 -33.39 7.11
C ILE A 50 -24.23 -33.84 8.51
N HIS A 51 -24.90 -34.99 8.64
CA HIS A 51 -25.30 -35.55 9.94
C HIS A 51 -24.11 -35.79 10.88
N SER A 52 -23.06 -36.42 10.36
CA SER A 52 -21.86 -36.73 11.13
C SER A 52 -21.22 -35.46 11.69
N ILE A 53 -21.04 -34.43 10.85
CA ILE A 53 -20.40 -33.20 11.30
C ILE A 53 -21.32 -32.34 12.17
N LEU A 54 -22.62 -32.32 11.89
CA LEU A 54 -23.61 -31.62 12.70
C LEU A 54 -23.62 -32.14 14.14
N ARG A 55 -23.58 -33.47 14.31
CA ARG A 55 -23.47 -34.12 15.62
C ARG A 55 -22.20 -33.70 16.36
N ALA A 56 -21.05 -33.75 15.67
CA ALA A 56 -19.78 -33.35 16.25
C ALA A 56 -19.79 -31.88 16.69
N ALA A 57 -20.33 -30.98 15.86
CA ALA A 57 -20.43 -29.56 16.15
C ALA A 57 -21.37 -29.28 17.35
N LEU A 58 -22.56 -29.88 17.38
CA LEU A 58 -23.52 -29.74 18.47
C LEU A 58 -23.00 -30.28 19.81
N ASN A 59 -22.07 -31.23 19.80
CA ASN A 59 -21.42 -31.72 21.03
C ASN A 59 -20.42 -30.72 21.62
N ARG A 60 -19.86 -29.80 20.83
CA ARG A 60 -18.76 -28.91 21.26
C ARG A 60 -19.04 -27.41 21.15
N ALA A 61 -20.11 -26.99 20.47
CA ALA A 61 -20.45 -25.59 20.25
C ALA A 61 -21.88 -25.24 20.71
N ASP A 62 -22.06 -24.06 21.30
CA ASP A 62 -23.39 -23.49 21.62
C ASP A 62 -24.14 -23.08 20.36
N ILE A 63 -23.38 -22.63 19.35
CA ILE A 63 -23.88 -22.10 18.10
C ILE A 63 -23.26 -22.88 16.95
N VAL A 64 -24.08 -23.42 16.05
CA VAL A 64 -23.63 -24.02 14.80
C VAL A 64 -24.09 -23.15 13.64
N ILE A 65 -23.16 -22.63 12.86
CA ILE A 65 -23.45 -21.78 11.68
C ILE A 65 -23.09 -22.56 10.43
N THR A 66 -24.06 -22.82 9.56
CA THR A 66 -23.83 -23.48 8.27
C THR A 66 -23.85 -22.47 7.13
N THR A 67 -23.05 -22.70 6.09
CA THR A 67 -23.12 -21.93 4.83
C THR A 67 -23.15 -22.88 3.64
N GLY A 68 -23.99 -22.61 2.64
CA GLY A 68 -24.12 -23.44 1.45
C GLY A 68 -25.28 -24.44 1.51
N GLY A 69 -25.67 -24.97 0.34
CA GLY A 69 -26.73 -25.98 0.20
C GLY A 69 -28.16 -25.52 0.52
N LEU A 70 -28.48 -24.23 0.30
CA LEU A 70 -29.81 -23.62 0.53
C LEU A 70 -30.55 -23.20 -0.76
N GLY A 71 -29.94 -23.42 -1.92
CA GLY A 71 -30.57 -23.13 -3.19
C GLY A 71 -31.76 -24.06 -3.51
N PRO A 72 -32.34 -23.92 -4.71
CA PRO A 72 -33.50 -24.69 -5.13
C PRO A 72 -33.13 -26.04 -5.78
N THR A 73 -31.85 -26.40 -5.93
CA THR A 73 -31.46 -27.57 -6.71
C THR A 73 -31.44 -28.85 -5.86
N PRO A 74 -31.42 -30.06 -6.47
CA PRO A 74 -31.45 -31.32 -5.72
C PRO A 74 -30.23 -31.56 -4.82
N ASP A 75 -29.10 -30.98 -5.17
CA ASP A 75 -27.83 -30.99 -4.41
C ASP A 75 -27.83 -30.01 -3.22
N ASP A 76 -28.77 -29.06 -3.16
CA ASP A 76 -28.97 -28.19 -1.99
C ASP A 76 -29.67 -28.95 -0.85
N LEU A 77 -28.88 -29.65 -0.04
CA LEU A 77 -29.38 -30.59 0.98
C LEU A 77 -29.35 -30.05 2.41
N THR A 78 -28.87 -28.83 2.67
CA THR A 78 -28.53 -28.37 4.03
C THR A 78 -29.73 -28.33 4.97
N THR A 79 -30.79 -27.58 4.64
CA THR A 79 -31.95 -27.44 5.53
C THR A 79 -32.67 -28.78 5.73
N GLU A 80 -32.82 -29.55 4.66
CA GLU A 80 -33.46 -30.88 4.70
C GLU A 80 -32.66 -31.87 5.55
N SER A 81 -31.33 -31.90 5.40
CA SER A 81 -30.46 -32.77 6.20
C SER A 81 -30.46 -32.38 7.68
N ILE A 82 -30.52 -31.08 8.00
CA ILE A 82 -30.64 -30.64 9.39
C ILE A 82 -31.99 -31.05 9.98
N ALA A 83 -33.09 -30.92 9.22
CA ALA A 83 -34.41 -31.35 9.68
C ALA A 83 -34.46 -32.86 9.93
N ASP A 84 -33.95 -33.65 8.97
CA ASP A 84 -33.90 -35.10 9.05
C ASP A 84 -33.04 -35.59 10.22
N PHE A 85 -31.92 -34.93 10.50
CA PHE A 85 -31.06 -35.24 11.65
C PHE A 85 -31.81 -35.20 13.00
N PHE A 86 -32.80 -34.31 13.14
CA PHE A 86 -33.65 -34.22 14.33
C PHE A 86 -34.98 -34.98 14.18
N GLY A 87 -35.27 -35.55 13.01
CA GLY A 87 -36.57 -36.13 12.67
C GLY A 87 -37.69 -35.10 12.66
N ALA A 88 -37.39 -33.84 12.32
CA ALA A 88 -38.35 -32.76 12.28
C ALA A 88 -39.11 -32.74 10.95
N GLU A 89 -40.41 -32.50 11.02
CA GLU A 89 -41.24 -32.30 9.84
C GLU A 89 -40.92 -30.95 9.17
N MET A 90 -40.87 -30.95 7.83
CA MET A 90 -40.68 -29.75 7.02
C MET A 90 -42.05 -29.22 6.57
N VAL A 91 -42.37 -27.99 6.95
CA VAL A 91 -43.66 -27.36 6.64
C VAL A 91 -43.47 -26.14 5.76
N LEU A 92 -44.40 -25.92 4.84
CA LEU A 92 -44.40 -24.74 3.99
C LEU A 92 -44.77 -23.51 4.82
N ASP A 93 -43.90 -22.51 4.83
CA ASP A 93 -44.18 -21.22 5.42
C ASP A 93 -44.67 -20.24 4.35
N GLU A 94 -45.95 -19.89 4.43
CA GLU A 94 -46.61 -18.99 3.47
C GLU A 94 -46.01 -17.58 3.45
N ALA A 95 -45.47 -17.09 4.57
CA ALA A 95 -44.84 -15.78 4.62
C ALA A 95 -43.47 -15.79 3.91
N VAL A 96 -42.71 -16.88 4.07
CA VAL A 96 -41.46 -17.10 3.32
C VAL A 96 -41.74 -17.26 1.83
N LEU A 97 -42.75 -18.06 1.46
CA LEU A 97 -43.14 -18.23 0.07
C LEU A 97 -43.53 -16.90 -0.57
N ALA A 98 -44.37 -16.10 0.09
CA ALA A 98 -44.77 -14.78 -0.37
C ALA A 98 -43.58 -13.82 -0.51
N HIS A 99 -42.59 -13.90 0.39
CA HIS A 99 -41.35 -13.13 0.29
C HIS A 99 -40.55 -13.50 -0.96
N ILE A 100 -40.37 -14.79 -1.23
CA ILE A 100 -39.65 -15.27 -2.42
C ILE A 100 -40.40 -14.85 -3.69
N GLN A 101 -41.72 -15.02 -3.74
CA GLN A 101 -42.56 -14.57 -4.85
C GLN A 101 -42.39 -13.06 -5.12
N LYS A 102 -42.32 -12.24 -4.06
CA LYS A 102 -42.07 -10.80 -4.19
C LYS A 102 -40.70 -10.49 -4.81
N LEU A 103 -39.66 -11.25 -4.49
CA LEU A 103 -38.32 -11.08 -5.07
C LEU A 103 -38.30 -11.40 -6.57
N PHE A 104 -39.00 -12.45 -7.00
CA PHE A 104 -39.18 -12.79 -8.42
C PHE A 104 -39.99 -11.72 -9.16
N ALA A 105 -41.12 -11.30 -8.57
CA ALA A 105 -41.98 -10.27 -9.14
C ALA A 105 -41.26 -8.92 -9.30
N ALA A 106 -40.44 -8.51 -8.32
CA ALA A 106 -39.64 -7.29 -8.40
C ALA A 106 -38.62 -7.30 -9.56
N ARG A 107 -38.26 -8.48 -10.05
CA ARG A 107 -37.36 -8.69 -11.21
C ARG A 107 -38.13 -9.01 -12.50
N ASN A 108 -39.46 -8.93 -12.49
CA ASN A 108 -40.36 -9.31 -13.60
C ASN A 108 -40.20 -10.77 -14.06
N PHE A 109 -39.88 -11.68 -13.13
CA PHE A 109 -39.84 -13.11 -13.40
C PHE A 109 -40.98 -13.85 -12.69
N ALA A 110 -41.48 -14.93 -13.30
CA ALA A 110 -42.31 -15.90 -12.61
C ALA A 110 -41.43 -16.82 -11.75
N MET A 111 -41.88 -17.15 -10.54
CA MET A 111 -41.16 -18.05 -9.64
C MET A 111 -41.23 -19.50 -10.16
N PRO A 112 -40.09 -20.18 -10.40
CA PRO A 112 -40.06 -21.60 -10.72
C PRO A 112 -40.54 -22.47 -9.54
N GLU A 113 -41.15 -23.63 -9.83
CA GLU A 113 -41.67 -24.55 -8.81
C GLU A 113 -40.57 -25.10 -7.89
N SER A 114 -39.35 -25.28 -8.40
CA SER A 114 -38.19 -25.73 -7.61
C SER A 114 -37.89 -24.79 -6.44
N ASN A 115 -38.22 -23.50 -6.55
CA ASN A 115 -38.01 -22.53 -5.47
C ASN A 115 -39.01 -22.69 -4.31
N ASN A 116 -40.10 -23.45 -4.47
CA ASN A 116 -41.03 -23.75 -3.37
C ASN A 116 -40.31 -24.49 -2.23
N LYS A 117 -39.31 -25.32 -2.54
CA LYS A 117 -38.46 -26.01 -1.55
C LYS A 117 -37.81 -25.03 -0.57
N GLN A 118 -37.46 -23.82 -1.03
CA GLN A 118 -36.80 -22.80 -0.21
C GLN A 118 -37.73 -22.17 0.84
N ALA A 119 -39.05 -22.38 0.72
CA ALA A 119 -40.04 -21.96 1.69
C ALA A 119 -40.44 -23.06 2.70
N LEU A 120 -39.82 -24.25 2.60
CA LEU A 120 -40.01 -25.31 3.58
C LEU A 120 -39.08 -25.10 4.78
N LEU A 121 -39.64 -25.05 5.98
CA LEU A 121 -38.90 -24.87 7.24
C LEU A 121 -39.14 -26.05 8.19
N PRO A 122 -38.13 -26.45 8.98
CA PRO A 122 -38.35 -27.42 10.05
C PRO A 122 -39.30 -26.84 11.11
N VAL A 123 -40.23 -27.65 11.63
CA VAL A 123 -41.11 -27.24 12.72
C VAL A 123 -40.27 -26.78 13.94
N GLY A 124 -40.52 -25.56 14.41
CA GLY A 124 -39.81 -24.95 15.53
C GLY A 124 -38.58 -24.11 15.12
N ALA A 125 -38.21 -24.09 13.85
CA ALA A 125 -37.23 -23.17 13.30
C ALA A 125 -37.90 -21.85 12.87
N ASN A 126 -37.23 -20.73 13.08
CA ASN A 126 -37.63 -19.44 12.52
C ASN A 126 -36.83 -19.18 11.25
N TRP A 127 -37.44 -18.56 10.23
CA TRP A 127 -36.68 -18.15 9.06
C TRP A 127 -35.72 -16.99 9.36
N LEU A 128 -34.60 -16.97 8.66
CA LEU A 128 -33.61 -15.89 8.61
C LEU A 128 -33.76 -15.20 7.24
N PRO A 129 -34.34 -13.99 7.17
CA PRO A 129 -34.63 -13.34 5.90
C PRO A 129 -33.38 -13.10 5.05
N ASN A 130 -33.50 -13.34 3.74
CA ASN A 130 -32.45 -13.03 2.77
C ASN A 130 -32.87 -11.84 1.89
N PRO A 131 -32.37 -10.62 2.15
CA PRO A 131 -32.78 -9.43 1.40
C PRO A 131 -32.21 -9.38 -0.02
N ARG A 132 -31.25 -10.25 -0.38
CA ARG A 132 -30.52 -10.19 -1.66
C ARG A 132 -30.75 -11.38 -2.58
N GLY A 133 -31.21 -12.51 -2.05
CA GLY A 133 -31.46 -13.74 -2.80
C GLY A 133 -32.70 -14.48 -2.33
N THR A 134 -33.03 -15.57 -3.02
CA THR A 134 -34.27 -16.32 -2.80
C THR A 134 -34.15 -17.42 -1.75
N ALA A 135 -32.93 -17.71 -1.29
CA ALA A 135 -32.64 -18.74 -0.30
C ALA A 135 -32.66 -18.13 1.12
N PRO A 136 -33.75 -18.21 1.88
CA PRO A 136 -33.73 -17.82 3.28
C PRO A 136 -32.87 -18.80 4.09
N GLY A 137 -32.31 -18.31 5.18
CA GLY A 137 -31.71 -19.17 6.19
C GLY A 137 -32.75 -19.59 7.23
N ILE A 138 -32.29 -20.29 8.26
CA ILE A 138 -33.05 -20.53 9.48
C ILE A 138 -32.26 -20.12 10.71
N VAL A 139 -32.96 -19.77 11.78
CA VAL A 139 -32.46 -19.68 13.15
C VAL A 139 -33.28 -20.66 13.99
N TRP A 140 -32.65 -21.71 14.48
CA TRP A 140 -33.32 -22.79 15.20
C TRP A 140 -32.70 -22.98 16.58
N LYS A 141 -33.45 -22.59 17.63
CA LYS A 141 -33.14 -22.98 19.01
C LYS A 141 -33.63 -24.42 19.19
N VAL A 142 -32.69 -25.38 19.19
CA VAL A 142 -33.02 -26.80 19.22
C VAL A 142 -33.58 -27.15 20.60
N SER A 143 -34.70 -27.88 20.63
CA SER A 143 -35.33 -28.28 21.90
C SER A 143 -34.47 -29.34 22.61
N GLU A 144 -34.52 -29.37 23.94
CA GLU A 144 -33.86 -30.42 24.73
C GLU A 144 -34.33 -31.82 24.30
N SER A 145 -35.61 -31.98 23.95
CA SER A 145 -36.14 -33.25 23.45
C SER A 145 -35.49 -33.67 22.14
N ASP A 146 -35.25 -32.75 21.20
CA ASP A 146 -34.64 -33.08 19.92
C ASP A 146 -33.14 -33.32 20.06
N LEU A 147 -32.46 -32.61 20.97
CA LEU A 147 -31.08 -32.90 21.34
C LEU A 147 -30.92 -34.30 21.95
N ARG A 148 -31.88 -34.73 22.79
CA ARG A 148 -31.91 -36.10 23.35
C ARG A 148 -32.12 -37.15 22.26
N LYS A 149 -33.05 -36.94 21.33
CA LYS A 149 -33.28 -37.85 20.20
C LYS A 149 -32.05 -37.96 19.29
N ALA A 150 -31.37 -36.85 19.07
CA ALA A 150 -30.12 -36.78 18.31
C ALA A 150 -28.88 -37.24 19.11
N GLU A 151 -29.07 -37.76 20.32
CA GLU A 151 -28.02 -38.27 21.23
C GLU A 151 -26.87 -37.29 21.42
N ILE A 152 -27.20 -35.99 21.51
CA ILE A 152 -26.22 -34.94 21.79
C ILE A 152 -25.83 -34.99 23.27
N VAL A 153 -24.53 -34.85 23.52
CA VAL A 153 -23.98 -34.80 24.87
C VAL A 153 -24.46 -33.54 25.56
N ASP A 154 -24.92 -33.69 26.82
CA ASP A 154 -25.47 -32.61 27.63
C ASP A 154 -26.63 -31.87 26.92
N PRO A 155 -27.77 -32.54 26.70
CA PRO A 155 -28.92 -31.95 25.99
C PRO A 155 -29.59 -30.81 26.78
N SER A 156 -29.22 -30.63 28.06
CA SER A 156 -29.70 -29.51 28.89
C SER A 156 -29.05 -28.18 28.49
N ARG A 157 -27.90 -28.23 27.82
CA ARG A 157 -27.21 -27.06 27.31
C ARG A 157 -27.87 -26.58 26.00
N PRO A 158 -28.32 -25.31 25.92
CA PRO A 158 -29.04 -24.83 24.75
C PRO A 158 -28.13 -24.80 23.50
N ARG A 159 -28.67 -25.28 22.38
CA ARG A 159 -28.00 -25.23 21.06
C ARG A 159 -28.80 -24.40 20.08
N THR A 160 -28.11 -23.57 19.31
CA THR A 160 -28.73 -22.79 18.24
C THR A 160 -28.04 -23.06 16.91
N ILE A 161 -28.83 -23.34 15.88
CA ILE A 161 -28.36 -23.53 14.52
C ILE A 161 -28.77 -22.31 13.69
N LEU A 162 -27.83 -21.76 12.93
CA LEU A 162 -28.08 -20.76 11.90
C LEU A 162 -27.65 -21.31 10.54
N THR A 163 -28.44 -21.08 9.50
CA THR A 163 -28.06 -21.46 8.12
C THR A 163 -27.96 -20.23 7.23
N PHE A 164 -27.03 -20.25 6.29
CA PHE A 164 -26.82 -19.18 5.32
C PHE A 164 -26.57 -19.75 3.92
N PRO A 165 -26.89 -18.99 2.85
CA PRO A 165 -26.57 -19.40 1.49
C PRO A 165 -25.06 -19.40 1.27
N GLY A 166 -24.61 -20.15 0.25
CA GLY A 166 -23.20 -20.19 -0.15
C GLY A 166 -22.71 -18.88 -0.79
N VAL A 167 -23.62 -18.05 -1.31
CA VAL A 167 -23.28 -16.80 -1.99
C VAL A 167 -22.81 -15.74 -0.98
N PRO A 168 -21.54 -15.25 -1.05
CA PRO A 168 -20.99 -14.39 -0.01
C PRO A 168 -21.72 -13.06 0.17
N SER A 169 -22.23 -12.46 -0.90
CA SER A 169 -22.93 -11.17 -0.85
C SER A 169 -24.30 -11.27 -0.16
N GLU A 170 -24.95 -12.43 -0.25
CA GLU A 170 -26.22 -12.74 0.43
C GLU A 170 -25.98 -13.02 1.91
N MET A 171 -25.07 -13.96 2.22
CA MET A 171 -24.70 -14.30 3.60
C MET A 171 -24.29 -13.04 4.40
N LYS A 172 -23.44 -12.18 3.83
CA LYS A 172 -22.98 -10.94 4.50
C LYS A 172 -24.14 -9.98 4.81
N ALA A 173 -25.15 -9.90 3.93
CA ALA A 173 -26.33 -9.06 4.17
C ALA A 173 -27.21 -9.64 5.27
N MET A 174 -27.51 -10.95 5.20
CA MET A 174 -28.26 -11.66 6.24
C MET A 174 -27.59 -11.56 7.62
N TRP A 175 -26.26 -11.69 7.63
CA TRP A 175 -25.45 -11.55 8.83
C TRP A 175 -25.60 -10.16 9.45
N ALA A 176 -25.35 -9.12 8.66
CA ALA A 176 -25.37 -7.74 9.15
C ALA A 176 -26.77 -7.30 9.62
N GLU A 177 -27.82 -7.66 8.87
CA GLU A 177 -29.18 -7.18 9.13
C GLU A 177 -29.89 -7.96 10.24
N THR A 178 -29.66 -9.28 10.36
CA THR A 178 -30.45 -10.12 11.28
C THR A 178 -29.61 -10.97 12.23
N ALA A 179 -28.65 -11.75 11.72
CA ALA A 179 -27.97 -12.73 12.57
C ALA A 179 -27.06 -12.09 13.62
N ARG A 180 -26.33 -11.04 13.26
CA ARG A 180 -25.43 -10.32 14.18
C ARG A 180 -26.20 -9.66 15.33
N PRO A 181 -27.27 -8.88 15.11
CA PRO A 181 -28.15 -8.41 16.19
C PRO A 181 -28.70 -9.54 17.07
N TYR A 182 -29.15 -10.64 16.46
CA TYR A 182 -29.68 -11.79 17.19
C TYR A 182 -28.64 -12.44 18.11
N LEU A 183 -27.44 -12.71 17.60
CA LEU A 183 -26.35 -13.31 18.39
C LEU A 183 -25.91 -12.38 19.52
N GLN A 184 -25.80 -11.08 19.25
CA GLN A 184 -25.46 -10.07 20.25
C GLN A 184 -26.48 -10.05 21.39
N ALA A 185 -27.77 -10.14 21.09
CA ALA A 185 -28.84 -10.12 22.11
C ALA A 185 -28.95 -11.42 22.93
N ASN A 186 -28.50 -12.57 22.40
CA ASN A 186 -28.73 -13.87 23.04
C ASN A 186 -27.47 -14.54 23.62
N PHE A 187 -26.26 -14.19 23.17
CA PHE A 187 -25.03 -14.95 23.49
C PHE A 187 -23.86 -14.12 24.00
N VAL A 188 -23.94 -12.79 23.93
CA VAL A 188 -22.82 -11.91 24.25
C VAL A 188 -23.08 -11.20 25.56
N GLU A 189 -22.30 -11.53 26.58
CA GLU A 189 -22.22 -10.78 27.85
C GLU A 189 -21.01 -9.84 27.82
N GLY A 190 -21.25 -8.55 27.96
CA GLY A 190 -20.23 -7.51 27.79
C GLY A 190 -19.97 -7.17 26.32
N THR A 191 -18.83 -6.55 26.02
CA THR A 191 -18.45 -6.23 24.64
C THR A 191 -16.95 -6.41 24.45
N LEU A 192 -16.57 -6.97 23.31
CA LEU A 192 -15.20 -6.93 22.81
C LEU A 192 -15.04 -5.72 21.90
N TRP A 193 -14.03 -4.92 22.16
CA TRP A 193 -13.55 -3.90 21.23
C TRP A 193 -12.13 -4.25 20.80
N SER A 194 -11.78 -4.03 19.53
CA SER A 194 -10.42 -4.21 19.05
C SER A 194 -10.01 -3.14 18.05
N CYS A 195 -8.71 -2.86 18.01
CA CYS A 195 -8.05 -1.95 17.07
C CYS A 195 -6.84 -2.67 16.47
N GLU A 196 -6.66 -2.56 15.15
CA GLU A 196 -5.42 -3.00 14.49
C GLU A 196 -4.47 -1.82 14.31
N LEU A 197 -3.25 -1.93 14.80
CA LEU A 197 -2.16 -0.97 14.57
C LEU A 197 -1.28 -1.50 13.44
N LYS A 198 -1.18 -0.77 12.33
CA LYS A 198 -0.50 -1.23 11.12
C LYS A 198 0.90 -0.64 11.00
N HIS A 199 1.85 -1.51 10.71
CA HIS A 199 3.27 -1.20 10.68
C HIS A 199 3.87 -1.54 9.32
N TYR A 200 4.71 -0.64 8.81
CA TYR A 200 5.45 -0.83 7.57
C TYR A 200 6.94 -0.55 7.80
N GLY A 201 7.81 -1.33 7.17
CA GLY A 201 9.27 -1.24 7.33
C GLY A 201 9.85 -2.06 8.48
N ILE A 202 9.05 -2.91 9.14
CA ILE A 202 9.48 -3.83 10.19
C ILE A 202 8.94 -5.24 9.91
N GLY A 203 9.75 -6.26 10.14
CA GLY A 203 9.36 -7.68 10.02
C GLY A 203 8.61 -8.18 11.25
N GLU A 204 7.84 -9.25 11.09
CA GLU A 204 6.96 -9.78 12.15
C GLU A 204 7.72 -10.16 13.42
N SER A 205 8.81 -10.93 13.29
CA SER A 205 9.61 -11.35 14.44
C SER A 205 10.19 -10.16 15.20
N ALA A 206 10.68 -9.13 14.49
CA ALA A 206 11.21 -7.92 15.11
C ALA A 206 10.10 -7.10 15.79
N LEU A 207 8.89 -7.05 15.21
CA LEU A 207 7.75 -6.39 15.83
C LEU A 207 7.27 -7.14 17.09
N ALA A 208 7.21 -8.47 17.03
CA ALA A 208 6.84 -9.31 18.16
C ALA A 208 7.86 -9.22 19.31
N GLU A 209 9.15 -9.24 18.99
CA GLU A 209 10.23 -9.06 19.97
C GLU A 209 10.16 -7.68 20.64
N LYS A 210 9.95 -6.62 19.84
CA LYS A 210 9.85 -5.24 20.34
C LYS A 210 8.71 -5.04 21.35
N TYR A 211 7.61 -5.79 21.21
CA TYR A 211 6.43 -5.68 22.07
C TYR A 211 6.14 -6.95 22.88
N ALA A 212 7.15 -7.79 23.11
CA ALA A 212 7.00 -9.09 23.76
C ALA A 212 6.33 -8.98 25.14
N HIS A 213 6.60 -7.90 25.89
CA HIS A 213 6.01 -7.65 27.21
C HIS A 213 4.49 -7.43 27.18
N LEU A 214 3.91 -7.07 26.03
CA LEU A 214 2.47 -6.86 25.87
C LEU A 214 1.75 -8.13 25.36
N LEU A 215 2.46 -9.07 24.74
CA LEU A 215 1.85 -10.25 24.10
C LEU A 215 1.26 -11.23 25.12
N SER A 216 1.73 -11.21 26.36
CA SER A 216 1.21 -12.06 27.45
C SER A 216 0.01 -11.44 28.19
N ASN A 217 -0.43 -10.23 27.82
CA ASN A 217 -1.54 -9.58 28.50
C ASN A 217 -2.87 -10.30 28.22
N ALA A 218 -3.64 -10.56 29.27
CA ALA A 218 -4.95 -11.19 29.14
C ALA A 218 -6.03 -10.19 28.66
N ASN A 219 -5.97 -8.94 29.14
CA ASN A 219 -6.91 -7.86 28.78
C ASN A 219 -6.27 -6.48 29.05
N PRO A 220 -6.00 -5.64 28.03
CA PRO A 220 -6.20 -5.93 26.62
C PRO A 220 -5.20 -6.99 26.12
N SER A 221 -5.66 -7.91 25.27
CA SER A 221 -4.78 -8.85 24.57
C SER A 221 -4.11 -8.18 23.38
N VAL A 222 -2.83 -8.49 23.14
CA VAL A 222 -2.07 -8.02 21.98
C VAL A 222 -1.59 -9.22 21.16
N ALA A 223 -1.87 -9.21 19.86
CA ALA A 223 -1.46 -10.29 18.95
C ALA A 223 -0.80 -9.73 17.67
N PRO A 224 0.40 -10.23 17.29
CA PRO A 224 1.03 -9.87 16.03
C PRO A 224 0.46 -10.67 14.85
N TYR A 225 0.45 -10.03 13.69
CA TYR A 225 0.08 -10.65 12.40
C TYR A 225 0.99 -10.12 11.29
N ALA A 226 1.46 -11.01 10.41
CA ALA A 226 2.12 -10.64 9.16
C ALA A 226 1.16 -10.64 7.97
N GLY A 227 1.36 -9.69 7.06
CA GLY A 227 0.70 -9.63 5.76
C GLY A 227 1.71 -9.49 4.62
N LEU A 228 1.21 -9.13 3.44
CA LEU A 228 2.00 -8.96 2.22
C LEU A 228 2.88 -7.70 2.27
N GLY A 229 3.93 -7.68 3.10
CA GLY A 229 4.84 -6.54 3.25
C GLY A 229 4.45 -5.52 4.33
N GLU A 230 3.48 -5.83 5.16
CA GLU A 230 3.16 -5.08 6.38
C GLU A 230 3.01 -6.03 7.57
N CYS A 231 3.17 -5.51 8.78
CA CYS A 231 2.90 -6.22 10.02
C CYS A 231 1.85 -5.47 10.83
N ARG A 232 1.07 -6.17 11.65
CA ARG A 232 -0.02 -5.57 12.44
C ARG A 232 0.05 -6.05 13.88
N LEU A 233 -0.34 -5.19 14.80
CA LEU A 233 -0.63 -5.55 16.18
C LEU A 233 -2.12 -5.32 16.44
N ARG A 234 -2.85 -6.39 16.73
CA ARG A 234 -4.24 -6.28 17.16
C ARG A 234 -4.28 -6.12 18.67
N VAL A 235 -4.80 -4.99 19.14
CA VAL A 235 -5.10 -4.75 20.56
C VAL A 235 -6.59 -4.98 20.75
N ALA A 236 -6.98 -5.87 21.66
CA ALA A 236 -8.38 -6.20 21.90
C ALA A 236 -8.69 -6.20 23.40
N ALA A 237 -9.75 -5.51 23.79
CA ALA A 237 -10.17 -5.39 25.18
C ALA A 237 -11.62 -5.86 25.37
N LYS A 238 -11.87 -6.53 26.49
CA LYS A 238 -13.20 -6.93 26.95
C LYS A 238 -13.62 -6.09 28.15
N ALA A 239 -14.86 -5.59 28.12
CA ALA A 239 -15.47 -4.88 29.24
C ALA A 239 -17.01 -5.01 29.20
N ALA A 240 -17.71 -4.43 30.18
CA ALA A 240 -19.17 -4.39 30.17
C ALA A 240 -19.73 -3.51 29.03
N THR A 241 -19.01 -2.45 28.65
CA THR A 241 -19.40 -1.51 27.58
C THR A 241 -18.26 -1.33 26.58
N ILE A 242 -18.58 -0.87 25.37
CA ILE A 242 -17.57 -0.51 24.35
C ILE A 242 -16.63 0.58 24.87
N ASP A 243 -17.16 1.59 25.58
CA ASP A 243 -16.37 2.72 26.05
C ASP A 243 -15.38 2.31 27.14
N ASP A 244 -15.76 1.40 28.02
CA ASP A 244 -14.84 0.86 29.02
C ASP A 244 -13.78 -0.04 28.38
N ALA A 245 -14.13 -0.84 27.36
CA ALA A 245 -13.16 -1.62 26.60
C ALA A 245 -12.13 -0.72 25.89
N LYS A 246 -12.57 0.38 25.30
CA LYS A 246 -11.67 1.40 24.72
C LYS A 246 -10.73 2.01 25.75
N LYS A 247 -11.24 2.37 26.94
CA LYS A 247 -10.40 2.91 28.04
C LYS A 247 -9.34 1.91 28.50
N ILE A 248 -9.68 0.62 28.56
CA ILE A 248 -8.73 -0.45 28.90
C ILE A 248 -7.64 -0.59 27.83
N ALA A 249 -8.00 -0.50 26.55
CA ALA A 249 -7.05 -0.63 25.45
C ALA A 249 -6.17 0.60 25.21
N ALA A 250 -6.66 1.80 25.56
CA ALA A 250 -6.02 3.07 25.22
C ALA A 250 -4.54 3.19 25.65
N PRO A 251 -4.13 2.83 26.89
CA PRO A 251 -2.73 2.94 27.30
C PRO A 251 -1.79 2.07 26.47
N VAL A 252 -2.23 0.87 26.11
CA VAL A 252 -1.45 -0.07 25.28
C VAL A 252 -1.34 0.44 23.84
N ILE A 253 -2.41 1.01 23.29
CA ILE A 253 -2.39 1.61 21.95
C ILE A 253 -1.45 2.82 21.92
N GLU A 254 -1.50 3.68 22.94
CA GLU A 254 -0.63 4.85 23.05
C GLU A 254 0.85 4.44 23.15
N GLU A 255 1.15 3.46 23.99
CA GLU A 255 2.51 2.92 24.13
C GLU A 255 3.04 2.37 22.80
N ILE A 256 2.26 1.51 22.12
CA ILE A 256 2.67 0.93 20.84
C ILE A 256 2.90 2.04 19.81
N THR A 257 1.94 2.97 19.67
CA THR A 257 2.01 4.05 18.67
C THR A 257 3.22 4.94 18.90
N LYS A 258 3.43 5.39 20.14
CA LYS A 258 4.57 6.24 20.52
C LYS A 258 5.91 5.54 20.28
N ASN A 259 6.04 4.29 20.71
CA ASN A 259 7.29 3.54 20.58
C ASN A 259 7.56 3.05 19.15
N SER A 260 6.53 2.94 18.31
CA SER A 260 6.68 2.63 16.88
C SER A 260 7.12 3.82 16.05
N GLY A 261 6.80 5.04 16.47
CA GLY A 261 7.07 6.25 15.69
C GLY A 261 6.53 6.10 14.26
N ASN A 262 7.36 6.41 13.28
CA ASN A 262 6.98 6.37 11.86
C ASN A 262 6.74 4.95 11.31
N LEU A 263 7.10 3.88 12.04
CA LEU A 263 6.78 2.51 11.61
C LEU A 263 5.27 2.26 11.62
N CYS A 264 4.56 2.78 12.62
CA CYS A 264 3.10 2.71 12.67
C CYS A 264 2.53 3.74 11.70
N TYR A 265 1.81 3.28 10.68
CA TYR A 265 1.31 4.16 9.63
C TYR A 265 -0.18 4.49 9.73
N GLY A 266 -0.95 3.66 10.44
CA GLY A 266 -2.38 3.85 10.56
C GLY A 266 -3.06 2.73 11.34
N THR A 267 -4.38 2.83 11.47
CA THR A 267 -5.22 1.88 12.19
C THR A 267 -6.32 1.27 11.36
N ASP A 268 -6.77 0.07 11.75
CA ASP A 268 -7.98 -0.60 11.26
C ASP A 268 -8.10 -0.69 9.73
N LYS A 269 -8.86 0.21 9.11
CA LYS A 269 -9.11 0.21 7.65
C LYS A 269 -8.16 1.13 6.89
N GLU A 270 -7.34 1.92 7.57
CA GLU A 270 -6.35 2.76 6.92
C GLU A 270 -5.34 1.90 6.15
N THR A 271 -5.02 2.33 4.94
CA THR A 271 -3.97 1.75 4.08
C THR A 271 -2.91 2.81 3.81
N LEU A 272 -1.75 2.42 3.28
CA LEU A 272 -0.69 3.40 2.95
C LEU A 272 -1.22 4.49 2.00
N GLU A 273 -1.95 4.11 0.95
CA GLU A 273 -2.56 5.04 0.01
C GLU A 273 -3.62 5.95 0.65
N SER A 274 -4.43 5.46 1.59
CA SER A 274 -5.42 6.30 2.26
C SER A 274 -4.75 7.33 3.19
N VAL A 275 -3.67 6.92 3.86
CA VAL A 275 -2.89 7.80 4.75
C VAL A 275 -2.12 8.84 3.94
N VAL A 276 -1.52 8.45 2.82
CA VAL A 276 -0.89 9.39 1.88
C VAL A 276 -1.91 10.39 1.35
N GLY A 277 -3.07 9.93 0.87
CA GLY A 277 -4.14 10.80 0.39
C GLY A 277 -4.64 11.78 1.45
N LYS A 278 -4.77 11.33 2.70
CA LYS A 278 -5.10 12.18 3.85
C LYS A 278 -4.07 13.28 4.07
N TYR A 279 -2.78 12.95 4.10
CA TYR A 279 -1.72 13.95 4.32
C TYR A 279 -1.59 14.94 3.15
N LEU A 280 -1.71 14.47 1.91
CA LEU A 280 -1.71 15.33 0.73
C LEU A 280 -2.88 16.32 0.76
N THR A 281 -4.10 15.82 1.02
CA THR A 281 -5.31 16.66 1.11
C THR A 281 -5.19 17.70 2.22
N GLN A 282 -4.71 17.30 3.41
CA GLN A 282 -4.54 18.21 4.55
C GLN A 282 -3.53 19.34 4.29
N ARG A 283 -2.60 19.14 3.35
CA ARG A 283 -1.55 20.11 3.01
C ARG A 283 -1.79 20.79 1.68
N GLU A 284 -2.91 20.49 1.03
CA GLU A 284 -3.24 21.00 -0.31
C GLU A 284 -2.12 20.71 -1.33
N MET A 285 -1.45 19.56 -1.19
CA MET A 285 -0.36 19.13 -2.06
C MET A 285 -0.86 18.09 -3.07
N THR A 286 -0.23 18.10 -4.24
CA THR A 286 -0.50 17.19 -5.34
C THR A 286 0.65 16.22 -5.58
N LEU A 287 0.30 15.03 -6.09
CA LEU A 287 1.21 13.91 -6.35
C LEU A 287 1.00 13.41 -7.78
N SER A 288 2.13 13.14 -8.43
CA SER A 288 2.18 12.40 -9.69
C SER A 288 3.15 11.24 -9.64
N THR A 289 2.85 10.19 -10.40
CA THR A 289 3.65 8.95 -10.41
C THR A 289 4.22 8.62 -11.80
N ALA A 290 5.45 8.11 -11.82
CA ALA A 290 6.12 7.55 -13.00
C ALA A 290 6.50 6.08 -12.75
N GLU A 291 5.77 5.17 -13.37
CA GLU A 291 5.89 3.73 -13.10
C GLU A 291 6.55 2.98 -14.25
N SER A 292 7.46 2.06 -13.92
CA SER A 292 8.00 1.07 -14.86
C SER A 292 7.64 -0.35 -14.40
N CYS A 293 8.41 -0.96 -13.50
CA CYS A 293 8.23 -2.38 -13.14
C CYS A 293 6.92 -2.69 -12.42
N THR A 294 6.30 -1.71 -11.75
CA THR A 294 4.98 -1.84 -11.11
C THR A 294 3.85 -1.87 -12.13
N GLY A 295 4.01 -1.22 -13.29
CA GLY A 295 3.03 -1.23 -14.38
C GLY A 295 1.70 -0.57 -14.05
N GLY A 296 1.69 0.50 -13.23
CA GLY A 296 0.46 1.22 -12.86
C GLY A 296 -0.11 0.83 -11.49
N TYR A 297 0.63 0.06 -10.68
CA TYR A 297 0.13 -0.44 -9.41
C TYR A 297 0.08 0.65 -8.32
N VAL A 298 1.04 1.59 -8.33
CA VAL A 298 0.99 2.76 -7.42
C VAL A 298 -0.23 3.59 -7.75
N SER A 299 -0.44 3.86 -9.05
CA SER A 299 -1.58 4.60 -9.58
C SER A 299 -2.91 3.97 -9.21
N LYS A 300 -3.04 2.65 -9.40
CA LYS A 300 -4.23 1.89 -9.05
C LYS A 300 -4.56 2.06 -7.56
N ARG A 301 -3.56 1.88 -6.69
CA ARG A 301 -3.77 2.02 -5.23
C ARG A 301 -4.17 3.43 -4.84
N LEU A 302 -3.49 4.45 -5.36
CA LEU A 302 -3.86 5.85 -5.10
C LEU A 302 -5.32 6.14 -5.51
N THR A 303 -5.76 5.58 -6.63
CA THR A 303 -7.10 5.80 -7.21
C THR A 303 -8.19 4.87 -6.68
N ASP A 304 -7.85 3.83 -5.92
CA ASP A 304 -8.83 3.05 -5.14
C ASP A 304 -9.43 3.88 -3.98
N VAL A 305 -8.74 4.93 -3.55
CA VAL A 305 -9.18 5.80 -2.45
C VAL A 305 -10.21 6.82 -2.99
N PRO A 306 -11.46 6.83 -2.47
CA PRO A 306 -12.44 7.82 -2.89
C PRO A 306 -11.94 9.26 -2.64
N GLY A 307 -12.10 10.13 -3.64
CA GLY A 307 -11.62 11.52 -3.58
C GLY A 307 -10.17 11.71 -4.04
N SER A 308 -9.51 10.67 -4.56
CA SER A 308 -8.12 10.75 -5.02
C SER A 308 -7.83 11.82 -6.08
N SER A 309 -8.86 12.26 -6.81
CA SER A 309 -8.77 13.35 -7.78
C SER A 309 -8.38 14.70 -7.17
N LEU A 310 -8.49 14.87 -5.84
CA LEU A 310 -8.07 16.08 -5.14
C LEU A 310 -6.55 16.24 -5.06
N TYR A 311 -5.80 15.13 -5.07
CA TYR A 311 -4.36 15.14 -4.86
C TYR A 311 -3.57 14.35 -5.91
N THR A 312 -4.23 13.58 -6.79
CA THR A 312 -3.56 12.84 -7.87
C THR A 312 -3.77 13.58 -9.19
N THR A 313 -2.72 14.20 -9.74
CA THR A 313 -2.85 15.01 -10.98
C THR A 313 -2.54 14.21 -12.24
N LEU A 314 -1.46 13.44 -12.24
CA LEU A 314 -1.07 12.62 -13.37
C LEU A 314 -0.35 11.34 -12.92
N ASN A 315 -0.69 10.24 -13.59
CA ASN A 315 0.03 8.98 -13.47
C ASN A 315 0.47 8.49 -14.85
N VAL A 316 1.75 8.15 -14.99
CA VAL A 316 2.30 7.65 -16.26
C VAL A 316 3.04 6.34 -16.08
N VAL A 317 2.77 5.40 -16.98
CA VAL A 317 3.52 4.14 -17.07
C VAL A 317 4.54 4.26 -18.21
N THR A 318 5.78 4.58 -17.87
CA THR A 318 6.90 4.67 -18.82
C THR A 318 7.66 3.36 -18.91
N TYR A 319 6.99 2.32 -19.45
CA TYR A 319 7.49 0.95 -19.45
C TYR A 319 8.74 0.75 -20.33
N SER A 320 8.92 1.56 -21.38
CA SER A 320 10.09 1.50 -22.28
C SER A 320 11.08 2.65 -22.02
N ASN A 321 12.34 2.45 -22.40
CA ASN A 321 13.36 3.51 -22.39
C ASN A 321 12.95 4.71 -23.24
N GLN A 322 12.32 4.45 -24.38
CA GLN A 322 11.79 5.51 -25.25
C GLN A 322 10.71 6.34 -24.54
N ALA A 323 9.81 5.70 -23.79
CA ALA A 323 8.78 6.41 -23.02
C ALA A 323 9.40 7.25 -21.89
N LYS A 324 10.38 6.70 -21.16
CA LYS A 324 11.15 7.44 -20.13
C LYS A 324 11.80 8.70 -20.72
N HIS A 325 12.38 8.59 -21.91
CA HIS A 325 12.99 9.73 -22.59
C HIS A 325 11.95 10.74 -23.08
N LYS A 326 10.96 10.31 -23.87
CA LYS A 326 10.01 11.21 -24.54
C LYS A 326 9.04 11.91 -23.60
N ILE A 327 8.57 11.21 -22.57
CA ILE A 327 7.52 11.73 -21.67
C ILE A 327 8.15 12.43 -20.46
N LEU A 328 9.19 11.83 -19.87
CA LEU A 328 9.78 12.31 -18.62
C LEU A 328 11.09 13.08 -18.80
N GLY A 329 11.61 13.17 -20.02
CA GLY A 329 12.87 13.87 -20.31
C GLY A 329 14.11 13.17 -19.73
N VAL A 330 14.04 11.88 -19.38
CA VAL A 330 15.22 11.11 -18.93
C VAL A 330 16.23 11.09 -20.07
N SER A 331 17.45 11.58 -19.85
CA SER A 331 18.43 11.69 -20.93
C SER A 331 18.82 10.32 -21.48
N GLU A 332 19.14 10.26 -22.77
CA GLU A 332 19.69 9.04 -23.36
C GLU A 332 21.01 8.61 -22.71
N SER A 333 21.81 9.58 -22.23
CA SER A 333 23.06 9.29 -21.53
C SER A 333 22.82 8.49 -20.25
N ILE A 334 21.81 8.85 -19.44
CA ILE A 334 21.46 8.11 -18.22
C ILE A 334 21.06 6.66 -18.58
N LEU A 335 20.24 6.51 -19.62
CA LEU A 335 19.74 5.20 -20.04
C LEU A 335 20.85 4.32 -20.65
N LYS A 336 21.85 4.91 -21.33
CA LYS A 336 22.98 4.20 -21.93
C LYS A 336 24.06 3.84 -20.90
N GLU A 337 24.42 4.78 -20.03
CA GLU A 337 25.54 4.64 -19.07
C GLU A 337 25.14 3.85 -17.82
N TYR A 338 24.00 4.18 -17.19
CA TYR A 338 23.57 3.56 -15.94
C TYR A 338 22.48 2.49 -16.14
N GLY A 339 21.77 2.55 -17.26
CA GLY A 339 20.61 1.71 -17.55
C GLY A 339 19.33 2.19 -16.85
N ALA A 340 18.20 1.60 -17.25
CA ALA A 340 16.88 1.97 -16.73
C ALA A 340 16.67 1.61 -15.25
N VAL A 341 17.39 0.60 -14.75
CA VAL A 341 17.37 0.17 -13.35
C VAL A 341 18.62 0.72 -12.67
N SER A 342 18.51 1.96 -12.19
CA SER A 342 19.59 2.73 -11.58
C SER A 342 19.01 3.87 -10.74
N PRO A 343 19.76 4.38 -9.75
CA PRO A 343 19.32 5.54 -8.96
C PRO A 343 19.19 6.80 -9.82
N GLN A 344 20.05 7.00 -10.81
CA GLN A 344 20.01 8.14 -11.74
C GLN A 344 18.72 8.15 -12.56
N CYS A 345 18.32 6.99 -13.10
CA CYS A 345 17.07 6.85 -13.84
C CYS A 345 15.85 7.10 -12.93
N ALA A 346 15.83 6.56 -11.71
CA ALA A 346 14.74 6.77 -10.77
C ALA A 346 14.57 8.27 -10.42
N LYS A 347 15.65 8.95 -10.04
CA LYS A 347 15.65 10.40 -9.79
C LYS A 347 15.16 11.20 -10.99
N ALA A 348 15.69 10.92 -12.18
CA ALA A 348 15.30 11.61 -13.41
C ALA A 348 13.82 11.39 -13.76
N MET A 349 13.29 10.18 -13.56
CA MET A 349 11.86 9.89 -13.76
C MET A 349 10.98 10.66 -12.76
N ALA A 350 11.37 10.74 -11.49
CA ALA A 350 10.61 11.45 -10.45
C ALA A 350 10.57 12.96 -10.72
N LEU A 351 11.73 13.55 -11.04
CA LEU A 351 11.81 14.97 -11.39
C LEU A 351 11.04 15.26 -12.69
N GLY A 352 11.16 14.38 -13.68
CA GLY A 352 10.46 14.48 -14.95
C GLY A 352 8.94 14.51 -14.79
N VAL A 353 8.39 13.59 -13.99
CA VAL A 353 6.93 13.54 -13.80
C VAL A 353 6.40 14.71 -12.97
N MET A 354 7.15 15.13 -11.94
CA MET A 354 6.82 16.33 -11.17
C MET A 354 6.73 17.56 -12.09
N LYS A 355 7.76 17.79 -12.92
CA LYS A 355 7.78 18.92 -13.86
C LYS A 355 6.69 18.82 -14.93
N PHE A 356 6.52 17.65 -15.53
CA PHE A 356 5.55 17.45 -16.62
C PHE A 356 4.10 17.64 -16.15
N SER A 357 3.79 17.20 -14.92
CA SER A 357 2.45 17.32 -14.34
C SER A 357 2.20 18.61 -13.55
N GLN A 358 3.27 19.37 -13.26
CA GLN A 358 3.25 20.49 -12.32
C GLN A 358 2.75 20.10 -10.91
N ALA A 359 2.87 18.83 -10.53
CA ALA A 359 2.56 18.37 -9.19
C ALA A 359 3.61 18.85 -8.18
N ASP A 360 3.20 18.98 -6.92
CA ASP A 360 4.13 19.32 -5.82
C ASP A 360 5.14 18.20 -5.55
N ILE A 361 4.72 16.95 -5.77
CA ILE A 361 5.53 15.75 -5.56
C ILE A 361 5.48 14.86 -6.80
N GLY A 362 6.64 14.40 -7.26
CA GLY A 362 6.77 13.32 -8.23
C GLY A 362 7.42 12.10 -7.60
N VAL A 363 6.81 10.93 -7.73
CA VAL A 363 7.40 9.65 -7.29
C VAL A 363 7.62 8.73 -8.49
N SER A 364 8.72 7.99 -8.52
CA SER A 364 9.04 7.07 -9.61
C SER A 364 9.41 5.68 -9.10
N VAL A 365 9.17 4.67 -9.93
CA VAL A 365 9.53 3.28 -9.65
C VAL A 365 10.15 2.61 -10.88
N THR A 366 11.39 2.14 -10.75
CA THR A 366 12.08 1.37 -11.80
C THR A 366 12.90 0.22 -11.21
N GLY A 367 12.81 -0.97 -11.80
CA GLY A 367 13.37 -2.18 -11.18
C GLY A 367 13.14 -3.45 -11.99
N ILE A 368 13.52 -4.58 -11.42
CA ILE A 368 13.43 -5.91 -12.04
C ILE A 368 12.47 -6.77 -11.22
N ALA A 369 11.22 -6.88 -11.69
CA ALA A 369 10.20 -7.66 -10.98
C ALA A 369 10.32 -9.18 -11.18
N GLY A 370 11.09 -9.65 -12.17
CA GLY A 370 11.22 -11.08 -12.49
C GLY A 370 10.07 -11.66 -13.32
N PRO A 371 10.06 -12.98 -13.55
CA PRO A 371 11.08 -13.94 -13.09
C PRO A 371 12.43 -13.78 -13.80
N ASP A 372 12.45 -13.19 -14.99
CA ASP A 372 13.66 -12.96 -15.78
C ASP A 372 14.15 -11.50 -15.71
N GLY A 373 15.29 -11.23 -16.37
CA GLY A 373 15.83 -9.88 -16.55
C GLY A 373 16.81 -9.42 -15.47
N GLY A 374 17.12 -10.28 -14.50
CA GLY A 374 18.18 -10.05 -13.52
C GLY A 374 19.57 -10.43 -14.04
N THR A 375 20.59 -9.82 -13.48
CA THR A 375 22.01 -10.20 -13.57
C THR A 375 22.59 -10.32 -12.16
N ASP A 376 23.83 -10.80 -12.02
CA ASP A 376 24.49 -10.89 -10.70
C ASP A 376 24.58 -9.52 -10.00
N ASP A 377 24.90 -8.46 -10.76
CA ASP A 377 24.96 -7.09 -10.23
C ASP A 377 23.57 -6.48 -9.99
N LYS A 378 22.60 -6.81 -10.86
CA LYS A 378 21.22 -6.29 -10.84
C LYS A 378 20.23 -7.45 -10.76
N PRO A 379 20.09 -8.09 -9.59
CA PRO A 379 19.27 -9.29 -9.48
C PRO A 379 17.77 -8.97 -9.60
N VAL A 380 16.98 -10.01 -9.87
CA VAL A 380 15.53 -9.96 -9.71
C VAL A 380 15.20 -9.54 -8.28
N GLY A 381 14.27 -8.59 -8.13
CA GLY A 381 13.92 -7.96 -6.87
C GLY A 381 14.62 -6.63 -6.60
N LEU A 382 15.62 -6.23 -7.40
CA LEU A 382 16.23 -4.90 -7.31
C LEU A 382 15.29 -3.81 -7.85
N VAL A 383 14.94 -2.84 -7.00
CA VAL A 383 14.05 -1.72 -7.35
C VAL A 383 14.58 -0.41 -6.77
N TYR A 384 14.54 0.63 -7.59
CA TYR A 384 14.86 2.01 -7.21
C TYR A 384 13.59 2.87 -7.20
N PHE A 385 13.48 3.71 -6.19
CA PHE A 385 12.37 4.63 -5.95
C PHE A 385 12.90 6.06 -5.94
N GLY A 386 12.43 6.91 -6.84
CA GLY A 386 12.77 8.33 -6.83
C GLY A 386 11.65 9.14 -6.21
N LEU A 387 11.99 10.19 -5.45
CA LEU A 387 11.05 11.20 -4.97
C LEU A 387 11.61 12.59 -5.28
N ALA A 388 10.84 13.40 -5.99
CA ALA A 388 11.14 14.78 -6.28
C ALA A 388 10.06 15.67 -5.69
N ALA A 389 10.48 16.78 -5.09
CA ALA A 389 9.63 17.89 -4.69
C ALA A 389 10.41 19.20 -4.87
N LYS A 390 9.79 20.35 -4.62
CA LYS A 390 10.49 21.65 -4.74
C LYS A 390 11.74 21.68 -3.85
N GLY A 391 12.92 21.79 -4.48
CA GLY A 391 14.22 21.83 -3.79
C GLY A 391 14.68 20.49 -3.20
N PHE A 392 13.95 19.40 -3.45
CA PHE A 392 14.19 18.09 -2.83
C PHE A 392 14.27 16.99 -3.89
N LEU A 393 15.31 16.16 -3.81
CA LEU A 393 15.46 14.96 -4.64
C LEU A 393 16.09 13.84 -3.82
N ALA A 394 15.40 12.71 -3.74
CA ALA A 394 15.88 11.53 -3.04
C ALA A 394 15.72 10.28 -3.90
N CYS A 395 16.53 9.27 -3.60
CA CYS A 395 16.39 7.93 -4.16
C CYS A 395 16.55 6.88 -3.08
N LYS A 396 15.73 5.83 -3.13
CA LYS A 396 15.87 4.66 -2.28
C LYS A 396 16.11 3.42 -3.13
N GLU A 397 17.08 2.61 -2.75
CA GLU A 397 17.28 1.25 -3.28
C GLU A 397 16.62 0.24 -2.35
N VAL A 398 15.91 -0.73 -2.91
CA VAL A 398 15.44 -1.91 -2.18
C VAL A 398 15.75 -3.17 -2.98
N ARG A 399 16.26 -4.19 -2.27
CA ARG A 399 16.48 -5.53 -2.80
C ARG A 399 15.48 -6.49 -2.17
N PHE A 400 14.42 -6.77 -2.90
CA PHE A 400 13.44 -7.78 -2.51
C PHE A 400 14.02 -9.19 -2.69
N SER A 401 13.53 -10.15 -1.90
CA SER A 401 13.99 -11.54 -2.01
C SER A 401 13.72 -12.08 -3.42
N SER A 402 14.70 -12.77 -4.01
CA SER A 402 14.55 -13.47 -5.29
C SER A 402 13.50 -14.59 -5.25
N LYS A 403 13.06 -15.00 -4.05
CA LYS A 403 11.99 -15.97 -3.84
C LYS A 403 10.60 -15.38 -4.04
N TYR A 404 10.46 -14.06 -3.98
CA TYR A 404 9.18 -13.41 -4.20
C TYR A 404 8.78 -13.51 -5.66
N SER A 405 7.51 -13.81 -5.89
CA SER A 405 6.90 -13.77 -7.22
C SER A 405 6.94 -12.36 -7.80
N ARG A 406 6.78 -12.27 -9.12
CA ARG A 406 6.67 -11.00 -9.83
C ARG A 406 5.60 -10.09 -9.22
N GLU A 407 4.46 -10.66 -8.82
CA GLU A 407 3.36 -9.90 -8.24
C GLU A 407 3.69 -9.37 -6.84
N GLU A 408 4.37 -10.17 -6.01
CA GLU A 408 4.84 -9.73 -4.70
C GLU A 408 5.85 -8.58 -4.79
N VAL A 409 6.81 -8.67 -5.73
CA VAL A 409 7.79 -7.59 -5.95
C VAL A 409 7.07 -6.31 -6.38
N ARG A 410 6.09 -6.40 -7.29
CA ARG A 410 5.32 -5.23 -7.74
C ARG A 410 4.49 -4.61 -6.62
N TYR A 411 3.79 -5.44 -5.84
CA TYR A 411 2.98 -4.97 -4.71
C TYR A 411 3.84 -4.28 -3.65
N ARG A 412 4.97 -4.90 -3.26
CA ARG A 412 5.89 -4.34 -2.26
C ARG A 412 6.55 -3.07 -2.77
N SER A 413 6.87 -3.00 -4.05
CA SER A 413 7.38 -1.78 -4.69
C SER A 413 6.35 -0.64 -4.61
N ALA A 414 5.07 -0.94 -4.85
CA ALA A 414 4.03 0.08 -4.72
C ALA A 414 3.86 0.54 -3.26
N SER A 415 3.94 -0.38 -2.29
CA SER A 415 3.94 -0.03 -0.86
C SER A 415 5.13 0.86 -0.49
N GLU A 416 6.32 0.56 -1.03
CA GLU A 416 7.52 1.33 -0.73
C GLU A 416 7.43 2.75 -1.29
N ALA A 417 6.96 2.91 -2.53
CA ALA A 417 6.75 4.22 -3.14
C ALA A 417 5.76 5.08 -2.32
N LEU A 418 4.62 4.50 -1.92
CA LEU A 418 3.64 5.18 -1.07
C LEU A 418 4.21 5.53 0.31
N ASN A 419 4.95 4.61 0.91
CA ASN A 419 5.59 4.85 2.19
C ASN A 419 6.66 5.94 2.10
N MET A 420 7.41 6.01 0.99
CA MET A 420 8.38 7.07 0.73
C MET A 420 7.70 8.44 0.69
N VAL A 421 6.56 8.57 -0.01
CA VAL A 421 5.75 9.81 0.01
C VAL A 421 5.24 10.11 1.41
N ARG A 422 4.72 9.12 2.13
CA ARG A 422 4.23 9.28 3.51
C ARG A 422 5.31 9.84 4.43
N LEU A 423 6.51 9.28 4.39
CA LEU A 423 7.63 9.71 5.22
C LEU A 423 8.12 11.10 4.82
N TYR A 424 8.18 11.42 3.53
CA TYR A 424 8.50 12.77 3.07
C TYR A 424 7.49 13.79 3.60
N LEU A 425 6.20 13.43 3.61
CA LEU A 425 5.20 14.29 4.20
C LEU A 425 5.44 14.42 5.71
N ILE A 426 5.65 13.34 6.46
CA ILE A 426 5.85 13.45 7.92
C ILE A 426 7.09 14.27 8.29
N ASP A 427 8.24 13.94 7.69
CA ASP A 427 9.53 14.53 8.00
C ASP A 427 10.46 14.46 6.77
N PRO A 428 10.51 15.52 5.94
CA PRO A 428 11.43 15.59 4.80
C PRO A 428 12.92 15.47 5.19
N GLN A 429 13.30 15.79 6.43
CA GLN A 429 14.70 15.76 6.87
C GLN A 429 15.21 14.33 7.13
N SER A 430 14.31 13.34 7.15
CA SER A 430 14.65 11.93 7.34
C SER A 430 15.31 11.26 6.12
N PHE A 431 15.47 11.97 4.99
CA PHE A 431 16.08 11.47 3.77
C PHE A 431 17.51 12.00 3.60
N GLU A 432 18.41 11.17 3.05
CA GLU A 432 19.69 11.64 2.50
C GLU A 432 19.37 12.47 1.24
N ASN A 433 19.51 13.79 1.34
CA ASN A 433 19.05 14.74 0.33
C ASN A 433 20.17 15.17 -0.61
N GLU A 434 19.88 15.21 -1.91
CA GLU A 434 20.64 16.00 -2.88
C GLU A 434 19.79 17.23 -3.25
N HIS A 435 20.34 18.44 -3.14
CA HIS A 435 19.63 19.62 -3.60
C HIS A 435 19.40 19.50 -5.13
N VAL A 436 18.15 19.64 -5.56
CA VAL A 436 17.76 19.56 -6.99
C VAL A 436 18.58 20.53 -7.85
N GLY A 437 18.99 21.66 -7.26
CA GLY A 437 19.90 22.63 -7.87
C GLY A 437 21.22 21.98 -8.29
N ASP A 438 21.82 21.16 -7.43
CA ASP A 438 23.13 20.56 -7.66
C ASP A 438 23.07 19.46 -8.73
N VAL A 439 22.03 18.64 -8.75
CA VAL A 439 21.86 17.56 -9.74
C VAL A 439 21.58 18.12 -11.16
N LEU A 440 20.83 19.22 -11.26
CA LEU A 440 20.60 19.91 -12.53
C LEU A 440 21.86 20.67 -12.97
N ARG A 441 22.55 21.34 -12.04
CA ARG A 441 23.82 22.03 -12.29
C ARG A 441 24.89 21.05 -12.79
N LEU A 442 25.13 19.93 -12.10
CA LEU A 442 26.16 18.96 -12.49
C LEU A 442 25.90 18.31 -13.86
N ASN A 443 24.64 17.90 -14.14
CA ASN A 443 24.28 17.26 -15.40
C ASN A 443 24.29 18.23 -16.60
N TYR A 444 23.94 19.50 -16.39
CA TYR A 444 23.99 20.53 -17.44
C TYR A 444 25.45 20.98 -17.67
N PHE A 445 26.22 21.11 -16.59
CA PHE A 445 27.63 21.46 -16.61
C PHE A 445 28.48 20.39 -17.33
N MET A 446 28.31 19.10 -17.00
CA MET A 446 29.01 17.99 -17.67
C MET A 446 28.65 17.82 -19.16
N LYS A 447 27.44 18.25 -19.58
CA LYS A 447 27.04 18.26 -20.99
C LYS A 447 27.73 19.35 -21.81
N ILE A 448 28.01 20.50 -21.19
CA ILE A 448 28.67 21.63 -21.84
C ILE A 448 30.18 21.38 -21.92
N THR A 449 30.81 20.88 -20.85
CA THR A 449 32.26 20.62 -20.83
C THR A 449 32.70 19.48 -21.73
N ARG A 450 31.87 18.45 -21.97
CA ARG A 450 32.19 17.36 -22.92
C ARG A 450 32.02 17.73 -24.40
N GLY A 451 31.32 18.81 -24.72
CA GLY A 451 31.05 19.24 -26.10
C GLY A 451 31.96 20.36 -26.61
N ILE A 452 32.73 20.99 -25.72
CA ILE A 452 33.58 22.14 -26.02
C ILE A 452 35.04 21.64 -26.04
N VAL A 453 35.53 21.30 -27.23
CA VAL A 453 36.98 21.29 -27.50
C VAL A 453 37.29 22.40 -28.51
N PRO A 454 37.78 23.56 -28.05
CA PRO A 454 38.53 24.45 -28.91
C PRO A 454 39.97 24.57 -28.40
N GLN A 455 40.90 24.47 -29.33
CA GLN A 455 42.28 24.90 -29.13
C GLN A 455 42.27 26.41 -28.86
N PHE A 456 42.54 26.83 -27.62
CA PHE A 456 42.66 28.25 -27.28
C PHE A 456 44.10 28.71 -27.48
N LYS A 457 44.32 29.59 -28.46
CA LYS A 457 45.50 30.47 -28.53
C LYS A 457 45.03 31.91 -28.34
N GLY A 458 45.37 32.51 -27.19
CA GLY A 458 45.00 33.88 -26.82
C GLY A 458 43.77 33.95 -25.93
N CYS A 459 43.96 34.32 -24.66
CA CYS A 459 42.94 34.27 -23.62
C CYS A 459 42.09 35.55 -23.58
N GLU A 460 41.04 35.60 -24.39
CA GLU A 460 39.93 36.55 -24.24
C GLU A 460 38.63 35.88 -24.71
N LEU A 461 37.63 35.77 -23.82
CA LEU A 461 36.34 35.15 -24.13
C LEU A 461 35.35 36.24 -24.52
N ASP A 462 35.34 36.61 -25.80
CA ASP A 462 34.46 37.63 -26.35
C ASP A 462 33.12 36.99 -26.78
N VAL A 463 32.11 37.12 -25.91
CA VAL A 463 30.76 36.55 -26.09
C VAL A 463 30.09 37.08 -27.37
N ASP A 464 30.46 38.28 -27.82
CA ASP A 464 29.91 38.88 -29.05
C ASP A 464 30.54 38.30 -30.33
N LYS A 465 31.63 37.52 -30.20
CA LYS A 465 32.27 36.79 -31.31
C LYS A 465 31.94 35.29 -31.32
N MET A 466 31.18 34.79 -30.34
CA MET A 466 30.75 33.39 -30.31
C MET A 466 29.62 33.12 -31.32
N PRO A 467 29.46 31.87 -31.80
CA PRO A 467 28.26 31.46 -32.51
C PRO A 467 27.01 31.82 -31.69
N ARG A 468 25.98 32.37 -32.35
CA ARG A 468 24.80 32.97 -31.69
C ARG A 468 24.14 32.02 -30.69
N ASP A 469 24.09 30.75 -31.04
CA ASP A 469 23.48 29.65 -30.29
C ASP A 469 24.27 29.29 -29.01
N GLU A 470 25.58 29.55 -28.99
CA GLU A 470 26.47 29.33 -27.85
C GLU A 470 26.52 30.57 -26.95
N ALA A 471 26.48 31.77 -27.56
CA ALA A 471 26.37 33.04 -26.86
C ALA A 471 25.05 33.15 -26.08
N GLU A 472 23.93 32.71 -26.65
CA GLU A 472 22.63 32.67 -25.96
C GLU A 472 22.64 31.70 -24.78
N LYS A 473 23.21 30.51 -24.93
CA LYS A 473 23.33 29.52 -23.84
C LYS A 473 24.22 30.01 -22.70
N LEU A 474 25.32 30.70 -23.01
CA LEU A 474 26.21 31.28 -22.01
C LEU A 474 25.52 32.43 -21.27
N ARG A 475 24.76 33.28 -21.98
CA ARG A 475 23.95 34.36 -21.38
C ARG A 475 22.85 33.82 -20.46
N GLU A 476 22.17 32.75 -20.85
CA GLU A 476 21.17 32.05 -20.01
C GLU A 476 21.80 31.50 -18.71
N LEU A 477 23.03 30.98 -18.80
CA LEU A 477 23.80 30.44 -17.66
C LEU A 477 24.25 31.54 -16.67
N VAL A 478 24.62 32.70 -17.19
CA VAL A 478 24.97 33.92 -16.45
C VAL A 478 23.73 34.48 -15.73
N GLU A 479 22.56 34.49 -16.39
CA GLU A 479 21.28 34.87 -15.79
C GLU A 479 20.83 33.92 -14.67
N LEU A 480 21.04 32.61 -14.84
CA LEU A 480 20.65 31.59 -13.85
C LEU A 480 21.61 31.48 -12.64
N SER A 481 22.83 32.01 -12.74
CA SER A 481 23.86 31.94 -11.69
C SER A 481 23.99 33.24 -10.88
N GLY A 482 23.40 34.36 -11.32
CA GLY A 482 23.52 35.67 -10.68
C GLY A 482 24.90 36.32 -10.82
N ILE A 483 25.78 35.72 -11.64
CA ILE A 483 27.08 36.28 -12.03
C ILE A 483 26.82 37.29 -13.14
N LEU A 484 27.32 38.52 -13.03
CA LEU A 484 27.06 39.60 -13.98
C LEU A 484 28.09 39.66 -15.11
N SER A 485 29.38 39.40 -14.80
CA SER A 485 30.44 39.28 -15.81
C SER A 485 31.70 38.57 -15.27
N VAL A 486 32.50 37.99 -16.16
CA VAL A 486 33.83 37.42 -15.86
C VAL A 486 34.85 38.16 -16.74
N ARG A 487 35.87 38.78 -16.14
CA ARG A 487 36.88 39.57 -16.86
C ARG A 487 38.29 39.29 -16.34
N ASN A 488 39.28 39.49 -17.20
CA ASN A 488 40.67 39.59 -16.75
C ASN A 488 40.89 40.92 -16.03
N GLY A 489 41.33 40.85 -14.77
CA GLY A 489 41.79 41.97 -13.98
C GLY A 489 43.25 42.26 -14.25
N PHE A 490 43.53 43.48 -14.73
CA PHE A 490 44.81 44.19 -14.78
C PHE A 490 46.11 43.36 -14.69
N VAL A 491 46.90 43.41 -15.77
CA VAL A 491 48.31 43.02 -15.75
C VAL A 491 49.12 44.17 -15.15
N GLU A 492 49.56 44.04 -13.90
CA GLU A 492 50.47 45.01 -13.30
C GLU A 492 51.92 44.57 -13.58
N ARG A 493 52.66 45.40 -14.32
CA ARG A 493 54.08 45.20 -14.64
C ARG A 493 54.93 45.99 -13.65
N ALA A 494 55.50 45.32 -12.66
CA ALA A 494 56.49 45.87 -11.75
C ALA A 494 57.84 45.19 -12.01
N GLY A 495 58.64 45.75 -12.93
CA GLY A 495 59.90 45.13 -13.37
C GLY A 495 59.67 43.84 -14.18
N ASN A 496 60.39 42.78 -13.86
CA ASN A 496 60.31 41.46 -14.52
C ASN A 496 59.19 40.56 -13.96
N LEU A 497 58.25 41.07 -13.17
CA LEU A 497 57.14 40.26 -12.67
C LEU A 497 55.86 40.59 -13.45
N VAL A 498 55.22 39.55 -13.99
CA VAL A 498 53.87 39.64 -14.58
C VAL A 498 52.91 39.02 -13.57
N SER A 499 51.89 39.79 -13.18
CA SER A 499 50.78 39.28 -12.38
C SER A 499 49.49 39.34 -13.20
N TRP A 500 48.66 38.29 -13.11
CA TRP A 500 47.30 38.31 -13.65
C TRP A 500 46.29 37.99 -12.56
N LYS A 501 45.08 38.56 -12.70
CA LYS A 501 43.94 38.30 -11.82
C LYS A 501 42.72 37.91 -12.65
N LEU A 502 42.01 36.86 -12.25
CA LEU A 502 40.67 36.56 -12.75
C LEU A 502 39.65 37.26 -11.85
N ILE A 503 38.77 38.08 -12.41
CA ILE A 503 37.78 38.85 -11.66
C ILE A 503 36.36 38.43 -12.06
N VAL A 504 35.52 38.15 -11.07
CA VAL A 504 34.10 37.85 -11.22
C VAL A 504 33.27 38.96 -10.56
N GLU A 505 32.33 39.52 -11.31
CA GLU A 505 31.39 40.53 -10.82
C GLU A 505 30.03 39.89 -10.53
N SER A 506 29.46 40.19 -9.36
CA SER A 506 28.12 39.74 -8.95
C SER A 506 27.33 40.91 -8.35
N ALA A 507 26.03 40.71 -8.09
CA ALA A 507 25.21 41.68 -7.36
C ALA A 507 25.72 41.98 -5.93
N ALA A 508 26.58 41.12 -5.36
CA ALA A 508 27.19 41.29 -4.04
C ALA A 508 28.55 42.03 -4.09
N GLY A 509 29.10 42.32 -5.28
CA GLY A 509 30.36 43.02 -5.49
C GLY A 509 31.33 42.33 -6.45
N THR A 510 32.55 42.87 -6.54
CA THR A 510 33.63 42.39 -7.40
C THR A 510 34.57 41.46 -6.60
N HIS A 511 34.82 40.26 -7.11
CA HIS A 511 35.63 39.23 -6.45
C HIS A 511 36.82 38.84 -7.34
N THR A 512 38.02 38.73 -6.75
CA THR A 512 39.19 38.15 -7.44
C THR A 512 39.23 36.65 -7.18
N VAL A 513 39.25 35.83 -8.23
CA VAL A 513 39.01 34.38 -8.19
C VAL A 513 40.29 33.58 -8.39
N ALA A 514 41.27 34.12 -9.11
CA ALA A 514 42.60 33.54 -9.21
C ALA A 514 43.63 34.65 -9.37
N SER A 515 44.81 34.48 -8.80
CA SER A 515 45.96 35.36 -9.08
C SER A 515 47.27 34.59 -9.06
N ARG A 516 48.10 34.78 -10.08
CA ARG A 516 49.45 34.19 -10.15
C ARG A 516 50.46 35.29 -10.48
N ALA A 517 51.63 35.23 -9.85
CA ALA A 517 52.77 36.09 -10.12
C ALA A 517 53.92 35.20 -10.60
N GLY A 518 54.45 35.45 -11.79
CA GLY A 518 55.46 34.61 -12.42
C GLY A 518 56.51 35.39 -13.22
N ASP A 519 57.67 34.75 -13.40
CA ASP A 519 58.81 35.26 -14.18
C ASP A 519 58.56 35.01 -15.69
N PRO A 520 58.53 36.04 -16.55
CA PRO A 520 58.12 35.95 -17.95
C PRO A 520 59.08 35.11 -18.81
N GLU A 521 60.29 34.80 -18.36
CA GLU A 521 61.25 33.97 -19.12
C GLU A 521 61.07 32.46 -18.92
N HIS A 522 60.16 32.01 -18.05
CA HIS A 522 59.85 30.58 -17.87
C HIS A 522 58.40 30.17 -18.16
N ASP A 523 57.46 31.11 -18.16
CA ASP A 523 56.02 30.80 -18.32
C ASP A 523 55.45 31.20 -19.71
N ALA A 524 56.30 31.46 -20.71
CA ALA A 524 55.87 31.94 -22.03
C ALA A 524 55.39 30.84 -23.01
N GLU A 525 55.53 29.55 -22.67
CA GLU A 525 55.09 28.44 -23.57
C GLU A 525 53.96 27.54 -23.04
N GLU A 526 53.64 27.50 -21.75
CA GLU A 526 52.49 26.72 -21.26
C GLU A 526 51.86 27.42 -20.05
N SER A 527 50.78 28.16 -20.28
CA SER A 527 49.83 28.51 -19.22
C SER A 527 48.44 28.09 -19.66
N GLU A 528 48.21 26.78 -19.73
CA GLU A 528 46.87 26.25 -19.61
C GLU A 528 46.33 26.70 -18.25
N LEU A 529 45.23 27.44 -18.26
CA LEU A 529 44.42 27.60 -17.07
C LEU A 529 44.00 26.18 -16.68
N ASP A 530 44.43 25.67 -15.52
CA ASP A 530 43.96 24.37 -15.05
C ASP A 530 42.46 24.51 -14.76
N LEU A 531 41.67 24.08 -15.74
CA LEU A 531 40.22 24.05 -15.66
C LEU A 531 39.79 23.33 -14.38
N THR A 532 40.55 22.34 -13.92
CA THR A 532 40.25 21.60 -12.68
C THR A 532 40.25 22.51 -11.46
N GLU A 533 41.24 23.38 -11.30
CA GLU A 533 41.31 24.33 -10.16
C GLU A 533 40.18 25.37 -10.21
N LEU A 534 39.81 25.85 -11.39
CA LEU A 534 38.69 26.78 -11.58
C LEU A 534 37.34 26.10 -11.23
N LEU A 535 37.20 24.83 -11.59
CA LEU A 535 36.01 24.03 -11.35
C LEU A 535 35.84 23.66 -9.88
N ASP A 536 36.92 23.26 -9.21
CA ASP A 536 36.91 22.90 -7.79
C ASP A 536 36.58 24.11 -6.91
N PHE A 537 37.10 25.30 -7.25
CA PHE A 537 36.79 26.52 -6.52
C PHE A 537 35.36 27.03 -6.77
N LEU A 538 34.84 26.94 -8.01
CA LEU A 538 33.45 27.32 -8.30
C LEU A 538 32.45 26.40 -7.60
N GLY A 539 32.77 25.10 -7.47
CA GLY A 539 32.02 24.17 -6.63
C GLY A 539 32.00 24.62 -5.17
N ALA A 540 33.17 24.86 -4.58
CA ALA A 540 33.30 25.28 -3.19
C ALA A 540 32.65 26.65 -2.89
N TYR A 541 32.75 27.62 -3.81
CA TYR A 541 32.15 28.95 -3.65
C TYR A 541 30.61 28.91 -3.73
N LEU A 542 30.05 28.07 -4.61
CA LEU A 542 28.60 27.86 -4.69
C LEU A 542 28.05 27.14 -3.46
N GLU A 543 28.80 26.19 -2.90
CA GLU A 543 28.48 25.54 -1.62
C GLU A 543 28.50 26.54 -0.44
N GLU A 544 29.41 27.51 -0.44
CA GLU A 544 29.54 28.49 0.65
C GLU A 544 28.48 29.62 0.60
N LYS A 545 28.05 30.04 -0.60
CA LYS A 545 27.27 31.28 -0.78
C LYS A 545 25.80 31.10 -1.16
N MET A 546 25.36 29.88 -1.47
CA MET A 546 23.96 29.58 -1.80
C MET A 546 23.43 28.39 -0.98
N PRO A 547 23.06 28.59 0.30
CA PRO A 547 22.43 27.56 1.13
C PRO A 547 21.01 27.20 0.69
#